data_AF-A0A1T4M149-F1
#
_entry.id   AF-A0A1T4M149-F1
#
_cell.length_a   1.000
_cell.length_b   1.000
_cell.length_c   1.000
_cell.angle_alpha   90.00
_cell.angle_beta   90.00
_cell.angle_gamma   90.00
#
_symmetry.space_group_name_H-M   'P 1'
#
loop_
_entity.id
_entity.type
_entity.pdbx_description
1 polymer ?
#
loop_
_entity_poly.entity_id
_entity_poly.type
_entity_poly.pdbx_seq_one_letter_code
_entity_poly.pdbx_strand_id
1 'polypeptide(L)'
;MRAKKERTLVMALGGILLASGLLIYFKGDKIYESLRGGKYTGTITKTFARRELENRIDRKIESKSLGRLIESLSLEKLDLADEILQDKDLVNFLNEGHLEIGGKKINYEEAVAQEKIKKGLQDLGVLSPELKGYLDKKYPTKTYVSIGKKIQIPEAIKTRDRLSRLIPEENLKNLILGLNDGKIETLNNIFIKNPEVVKALETKKIEDYTNIEKLYELSKSLYEIGQLDPRIALILNNIFPNFDFRKAALYGNLYLSDNTLEKNYMEEFQRGDYTIKHPLVKLNPYGRTPLTALVKFKTKEKNPKVKVTILGERGMENYSYISEYRDIEGVPIVGLYNRSKNRVILEVLNSKNIPVERGEVSIDTGYLSDLLPSIYVEKRVLGFTQPGMNLAVYNVKNEGMPFIFDSQGNIRYVLNTGNPIRTLTSLERSENGNWVVSNDEDNFIMDITGKILGRMGRTEPVEKPKNKEIQYLVRNNNVLTVVGFIDTPPHPYCLFSELGLDSKKPLFRAKIFYDYYKKEDNNIVKGERLPLYPGNNK
;
A
#
# COMPACT_ATOMS: atom_id res chain seq x y z
N MET A 1 56.78 -44.65 44.56
CA MET A 1 55.30 -44.58 44.73
C MET A 1 54.57 -43.76 43.64
N ARG A 2 55.15 -42.70 43.06
CA ARG A 2 54.53 -41.89 41.97
C ARG A 2 54.32 -42.65 40.64
N ALA A 3 55.33 -43.36 40.14
CA ALA A 3 55.25 -44.08 38.85
C ALA A 3 54.18 -45.20 38.80
N LYS A 4 53.83 -45.79 39.96
CA LYS A 4 52.79 -46.83 40.05
C LYS A 4 51.38 -46.20 39.96
N LYS A 5 51.18 -44.99 40.52
CA LYS A 5 49.92 -44.24 40.41
C LYS A 5 49.66 -43.76 38.97
N GLU A 6 50.68 -43.26 38.27
CA GLU A 6 50.55 -42.81 36.88
C GLU A 6 50.21 -43.95 35.92
N ARG A 7 50.86 -45.11 36.04
CA ARG A 7 50.49 -46.30 35.25
C ARG A 7 49.06 -46.77 35.51
N THR A 8 48.60 -46.69 36.76
CA THR A 8 47.22 -47.07 37.10
C THR A 8 46.21 -46.09 36.51
N LEU A 9 46.54 -44.80 36.46
CA LEU A 9 45.69 -43.76 35.87
C LEU A 9 45.59 -43.89 34.34
N VAL A 10 46.71 -44.17 33.67
CA VAL A 10 46.75 -44.39 32.21
C VAL A 10 46.00 -45.66 31.82
N MET A 11 46.15 -46.75 32.59
CA MET A 11 45.37 -47.98 32.37
C MET A 11 43.87 -47.77 32.62
N ALA A 12 43.50 -46.95 33.62
CA ALA A 12 42.11 -46.60 33.89
C ALA A 12 41.52 -45.74 32.74
N LEU A 13 42.26 -44.73 32.25
CA LEU A 13 41.84 -43.91 31.11
C LEU A 13 41.72 -44.71 29.81
N GLY A 14 42.67 -45.60 29.54
CA GLY A 14 42.61 -46.52 28.40
C GLY A 14 41.44 -47.50 28.50
N GLY A 15 41.15 -48.00 29.71
CA GLY A 15 39.99 -48.83 29.99
C GLY A 15 38.67 -48.10 29.77
N ILE A 16 38.58 -46.82 30.16
CA ILE A 16 37.40 -45.97 29.93
C ILE A 16 37.21 -45.70 28.44
N LEU A 17 38.27 -45.42 27.69
CA LEU A 17 38.21 -45.22 26.22
C LEU A 17 37.77 -46.48 25.47
N LEU A 18 38.29 -47.65 25.86
CA LEU A 18 37.86 -48.92 25.28
C LEU A 18 36.41 -49.27 25.67
N ALA A 19 36.02 -49.06 26.92
CA ALA A 19 34.67 -49.32 27.38
C ALA A 19 33.64 -48.38 26.73
N SER A 20 34.00 -47.11 26.55
CA SER A 20 33.16 -46.12 25.84
C SER A 20 33.07 -46.40 24.34
N GLY A 21 34.16 -46.82 23.70
CA GLY A 21 34.16 -47.30 22.31
C GLY A 21 33.30 -48.55 22.12
N LEU A 22 33.39 -49.53 23.03
CA LEU A 22 32.54 -50.72 23.03
C LEU A 22 31.05 -50.38 23.29
N LEU A 23 30.77 -49.42 24.17
CA LEU A 23 29.41 -48.94 24.43
C LEU A 23 28.80 -48.29 23.18
N ILE A 24 29.58 -47.50 22.44
CA ILE A 24 29.15 -46.89 21.16
C ILE A 24 28.98 -47.98 20.08
N TYR A 25 29.83 -49.00 20.04
CA TYR A 25 29.72 -50.09 19.07
C TYR A 25 28.51 -51.00 19.31
N PHE A 26 28.23 -51.38 20.57
CA PHE A 26 27.15 -52.32 20.91
C PHE A 26 25.79 -51.66 21.17
N LYS A 27 25.76 -50.38 21.54
CA LYS A 27 24.52 -49.63 21.84
C LYS A 27 24.38 -48.34 21.03
N GLY A 28 25.15 -48.19 19.94
CA GLY A 28 25.16 -47.00 19.08
C GLY A 28 23.77 -46.54 18.70
N ASP A 29 22.90 -47.46 18.27
CA ASP A 29 21.53 -47.14 17.85
C ASP A 29 20.66 -46.61 19.02
N LYS A 30 20.81 -47.17 20.23
CA LYS A 30 20.08 -46.70 21.44
C LYS A 30 20.59 -45.36 21.96
N ILE A 31 21.91 -45.12 21.86
CA ILE A 31 22.53 -43.84 22.22
C ILE A 31 22.13 -42.78 21.20
N TYR A 32 22.09 -43.13 19.92
CA TYR A 32 21.62 -42.28 18.82
C TYR A 32 20.15 -41.89 18.98
N GLU A 33 19.27 -42.85 19.32
CA GLU A 33 17.85 -42.56 19.62
C GLU A 33 17.67 -41.72 20.90
N SER A 34 18.44 -41.98 21.96
CA SER A 34 18.38 -41.19 23.21
C SER A 34 18.92 -39.76 23.03
N LEU A 35 19.87 -39.57 22.12
CA LEU A 35 20.40 -38.26 21.75
C LEU A 35 19.43 -37.48 20.86
N ARG A 36 18.63 -38.12 20.01
CA ARG A 36 17.68 -37.50 19.07
C ARG A 36 16.60 -36.62 19.72
N GLY A 37 16.32 -36.82 21.01
CA GLY A 37 15.33 -36.05 21.78
C GLY A 37 15.83 -34.74 22.41
N GLY A 38 17.13 -34.44 22.34
CA GLY A 38 17.74 -33.28 22.98
C GLY A 38 17.78 -32.03 22.09
N LYS A 39 17.45 -30.86 22.65
CA LYS A 39 17.51 -29.55 21.95
C LYS A 39 18.86 -29.26 21.26
N TYR A 40 19.95 -29.84 21.77
CA TYR A 40 21.32 -29.71 21.23
C TYR A 40 21.62 -30.61 20.02
N THR A 41 20.99 -31.78 19.92
CA THR A 41 21.28 -32.74 18.83
C THR A 41 20.54 -32.37 17.56
N GLY A 42 19.36 -31.74 17.67
CA GLY A 42 18.65 -31.15 16.53
C GLY A 42 19.47 -30.05 15.83
N THR A 43 20.20 -29.22 16.56
CA THR A 43 21.08 -28.20 15.97
C THR A 43 22.30 -28.81 15.31
N ILE A 44 22.94 -29.79 15.96
CA ILE A 44 24.12 -30.48 15.42
C ILE A 44 23.77 -31.23 14.12
N THR A 45 22.68 -32.00 14.12
CA THR A 45 22.20 -32.72 12.93
C THR A 45 21.85 -31.80 11.76
N LYS A 46 21.15 -30.68 12.02
CA LYS A 46 20.89 -29.66 10.99
C LYS A 46 22.18 -29.03 10.44
N THR A 47 23.18 -28.78 11.29
CA THR A 47 24.47 -28.21 10.87
C THR A 47 25.25 -29.18 9.97
N PHE A 48 25.24 -30.48 10.31
CA PHE A 48 25.86 -31.51 9.48
C PHE A 48 25.16 -31.67 8.13
N ALA A 49 23.83 -31.77 8.12
CA ALA A 49 23.04 -31.85 6.89
C ALA A 49 23.28 -30.66 5.97
N ARG A 50 23.34 -29.44 6.53
CA ARG A 50 23.68 -28.23 5.79
C ARG A 50 25.06 -28.32 5.12
N ARG A 51 26.10 -28.66 5.90
CA ARG A 51 27.47 -28.78 5.38
C ARG A 51 27.58 -29.83 4.27
N GLU A 52 26.83 -30.92 4.38
CA GLU A 52 26.83 -31.95 3.36
C GLU A 52 26.24 -31.45 2.04
N LEU A 53 25.13 -30.71 2.11
CA LEU A 53 24.50 -30.04 0.97
C LEU A 53 25.44 -28.98 0.34
N GLU A 54 26.02 -28.10 1.16
CA GLU A 54 27.00 -27.09 0.71
C GLU A 54 28.14 -27.75 -0.08
N ASN A 55 28.77 -28.78 0.48
CA ASN A 55 29.84 -29.51 -0.19
C ASN A 55 29.42 -30.22 -1.48
N ARG A 56 28.16 -30.66 -1.61
CA ARG A 56 27.65 -31.26 -2.86
C ARG A 56 27.43 -30.20 -3.94
N ILE A 57 26.88 -29.04 -3.55
CA ILE A 57 26.62 -27.92 -4.46
C ILE A 57 27.94 -27.27 -4.93
N ASP A 58 28.90 -27.08 -4.04
CA ASP A 58 30.22 -26.52 -4.35
C ASP A 58 30.99 -27.34 -5.38
N ARG A 59 30.76 -28.66 -5.40
CA ARG A 59 31.34 -29.56 -6.42
C ARG A 59 30.68 -29.44 -7.78
N LYS A 60 29.47 -28.89 -7.86
CA LYS A 60 28.69 -28.73 -9.10
C LYS A 60 28.85 -27.33 -9.72
N ILE A 61 28.99 -26.29 -8.89
CA ILE A 61 28.99 -24.89 -9.32
C ILE A 61 30.39 -24.29 -9.25
N GLU A 62 30.95 -23.89 -10.39
CA GLU A 62 32.28 -23.27 -10.45
C GLU A 62 32.26 -21.79 -10.05
N SER A 63 31.12 -21.12 -10.27
CA SER A 63 30.95 -19.70 -9.98
C SER A 63 30.90 -19.44 -8.48
N LYS A 64 32.00 -18.92 -7.91
CA LYS A 64 32.07 -18.53 -6.49
C LYS A 64 30.98 -17.55 -6.07
N SER A 65 30.55 -16.65 -6.95
CA SER A 65 29.47 -15.70 -6.63
C SER A 65 28.11 -16.38 -6.54
N LEU A 66 27.85 -17.35 -7.43
CA LEU A 66 26.60 -18.12 -7.41
C LEU A 66 26.58 -19.09 -6.23
N GLY A 67 27.70 -19.77 -5.96
CA GLY A 67 27.88 -20.64 -4.79
C GLY A 67 27.54 -19.93 -3.49
N ARG A 68 28.15 -18.76 -3.23
CA ARG A 68 27.84 -17.95 -2.02
C ARG A 68 26.38 -17.55 -1.88
N LEU A 69 25.70 -17.25 -3.00
CA LEU A 69 24.27 -16.92 -2.94
C LEU A 69 23.43 -18.16 -2.59
N ILE A 70 23.78 -19.32 -3.12
CA ILE A 70 23.12 -20.60 -2.78
C ILE A 70 23.42 -21.00 -1.32
N GLU A 71 24.66 -20.86 -0.87
CA GLU A 71 25.08 -21.10 0.52
C GLU A 71 24.39 -20.16 1.52
N SER A 72 23.83 -19.03 1.08
CA SER A 72 23.09 -18.10 1.96
C SER A 72 21.64 -18.54 2.23
N LEU A 73 21.13 -19.52 1.49
CA LEU A 73 19.74 -20.01 1.60
C LEU A 73 19.47 -20.73 2.93
N SER A 74 18.20 -20.81 3.32
CA SER A 74 17.76 -21.71 4.39
C SER A 74 18.02 -23.18 4.05
N LEU A 75 18.02 -24.06 5.07
CA LEU A 75 18.35 -25.47 4.87
C LEU A 75 17.41 -26.14 3.86
N GLU A 76 16.12 -25.83 3.94
CA GLU A 76 15.07 -26.36 3.07
C GLU A 76 15.26 -25.90 1.62
N LYS A 77 15.65 -24.64 1.42
CA LYS A 77 15.94 -24.08 0.09
C LYS A 77 17.27 -24.58 -0.48
N LEU A 78 18.25 -24.83 0.38
CA LEU A 78 19.53 -25.41 -0.01
C LEU A 78 19.35 -26.86 -0.49
N ASP A 79 18.50 -27.62 0.17
CA ASP A 79 18.08 -28.96 -0.26
C ASP A 79 17.39 -28.93 -1.63
N LEU A 80 16.43 -28.00 -1.82
CA LEU A 80 15.83 -27.75 -3.14
C LEU A 80 16.86 -27.35 -4.21
N ALA A 81 17.85 -26.52 -3.86
CA ALA A 81 18.90 -26.14 -4.78
C ALA A 81 19.72 -27.36 -5.22
N ASP A 82 20.09 -28.25 -4.29
CA ASP A 82 20.81 -29.48 -4.62
C ASP A 82 20.00 -30.40 -5.54
N GLU A 83 18.68 -30.54 -5.30
CA GLU A 83 17.74 -31.27 -6.15
C GLU A 83 17.65 -30.67 -7.56
N ILE A 84 17.49 -29.35 -7.68
CA ILE A 84 17.43 -28.66 -8.99
C ILE A 84 18.75 -28.85 -9.76
N LEU A 85 19.89 -28.78 -9.05
CA LEU A 85 21.23 -28.97 -9.61
C LEU A 85 21.59 -30.44 -9.86
N GLN A 86 20.65 -31.39 -9.78
CA GLN A 86 20.88 -32.74 -10.32
C GLN A 86 20.76 -32.78 -11.84
N ASP A 87 20.10 -31.79 -12.45
CA ASP A 87 19.98 -31.70 -13.90
C ASP A 87 21.33 -31.29 -14.52
N LYS A 88 21.94 -32.22 -15.26
CA LYS A 88 23.25 -32.03 -15.87
C LYS A 88 23.26 -30.93 -16.93
N ASP A 89 22.16 -30.79 -17.69
CA ASP A 89 22.05 -29.79 -18.75
C ASP A 89 22.07 -28.38 -18.13
N LEU A 90 21.39 -28.22 -16.98
CA LEU A 90 21.42 -26.99 -16.19
C LEU A 90 22.80 -26.70 -15.60
N VAL A 91 23.45 -27.69 -14.98
CA VAL A 91 24.78 -27.50 -14.34
C VAL A 91 25.83 -27.11 -15.37
N ASN A 92 25.87 -27.80 -16.52
CA ASN A 92 26.79 -27.46 -17.60
C ASN A 92 26.54 -26.03 -18.09
N PHE A 93 25.27 -25.65 -18.31
CA PHE A 93 24.91 -24.29 -18.70
C PHE A 93 25.33 -23.22 -17.68
N LEU A 94 25.18 -23.48 -16.38
CA LEU A 94 25.55 -22.54 -15.32
C LEU A 94 27.07 -22.28 -15.25
N ASN A 95 27.87 -23.29 -15.55
CA ASN A 95 29.33 -23.21 -15.53
C ASN A 95 29.90 -22.66 -16.86
N GLU A 96 29.45 -23.18 -17.99
CA GLU A 96 30.05 -22.92 -19.30
C GLU A 96 29.40 -21.72 -20.03
N GLY A 97 28.16 -21.37 -19.70
CA GLY A 97 27.46 -20.20 -20.22
C GLY A 97 27.00 -20.28 -21.69
N HIS A 98 27.21 -21.42 -22.35
CA HIS A 98 26.73 -21.68 -23.70
C HIS A 98 26.06 -23.05 -23.79
N LEU A 99 25.10 -23.16 -24.70
CA LEU A 99 24.64 -24.44 -25.22
C LEU A 99 25.58 -24.76 -26.40
N GLU A 100 26.08 -25.98 -26.52
CA GLU A 100 26.65 -26.44 -27.79
C GLU A 100 25.51 -26.43 -28.83
N ILE A 101 25.48 -25.43 -29.72
CA ILE A 101 24.41 -25.27 -30.72
C ILE A 101 24.95 -25.67 -32.08
N GLY A 102 24.58 -26.87 -32.52
CA GLY A 102 24.75 -27.33 -33.89
C GLY A 102 23.54 -27.00 -34.78
N GLY A 103 23.63 -25.94 -35.57
CA GLY A 103 22.96 -25.82 -36.89
C GLY A 103 21.42 -25.73 -37.00
N LYS A 104 20.92 -24.50 -37.26
CA LYS A 104 19.75 -24.07 -38.09
C LYS A 104 18.40 -24.84 -38.15
N LYS A 105 18.12 -25.86 -37.34
CA LYS A 105 16.76 -26.36 -37.05
C LYS A 105 16.76 -26.99 -35.66
N ILE A 106 16.06 -26.37 -34.71
CA ILE A 106 15.98 -26.88 -33.33
C ILE A 106 15.36 -28.28 -33.37
N ASN A 107 16.14 -29.31 -33.02
CA ASN A 107 15.63 -30.68 -32.88
C ASN A 107 14.76 -30.76 -31.59
N TYR A 108 13.82 -31.70 -31.53
CA TYR A 108 12.96 -31.94 -30.36
C TYR A 108 13.79 -32.11 -29.07
N GLU A 109 14.93 -32.80 -29.14
CA GLU A 109 15.83 -33.00 -28.00
C GLU A 109 16.44 -31.68 -27.50
N GLU A 110 16.84 -30.79 -28.40
CA GLU A 110 17.37 -29.47 -28.08
C GLU A 110 16.30 -28.57 -27.46
N ALA A 111 15.06 -28.63 -27.98
CA ALA A 111 13.93 -27.92 -27.41
C ALA A 111 13.60 -28.40 -25.99
N VAL A 112 13.72 -29.70 -25.74
CA VAL A 112 13.53 -30.29 -24.40
C VAL A 112 14.65 -29.86 -23.45
N ALA A 113 15.91 -29.88 -23.87
CA ALA A 113 17.03 -29.42 -23.06
C ALA A 113 16.93 -27.93 -22.70
N GLN A 114 16.56 -27.08 -23.66
CA GLN A 114 16.34 -25.65 -23.44
C GLN A 114 15.21 -25.39 -22.44
N GLU A 115 14.10 -26.12 -22.53
CA GLU A 115 13.00 -25.97 -21.58
C GLU A 115 13.39 -26.43 -20.17
N LYS A 116 14.18 -27.50 -20.03
CA LYS A 116 14.73 -27.94 -18.73
C LYS A 116 15.64 -26.89 -18.11
N ILE A 117 16.57 -26.33 -18.89
CA ILE A 117 17.48 -25.28 -18.40
C ILE A 117 16.69 -24.06 -17.96
N LYS A 118 15.76 -23.59 -18.80
CA LYS A 118 14.88 -22.46 -18.47
C LYS A 118 14.10 -22.71 -17.18
N LYS A 119 13.50 -23.89 -17.04
CA LYS A 119 12.78 -24.29 -15.84
C LYS A 119 13.71 -24.32 -14.62
N GLY A 120 14.89 -24.91 -14.75
CA GLY A 120 15.91 -24.95 -13.70
C GLY A 120 16.36 -23.56 -13.23
N LEU A 121 16.56 -22.62 -14.17
CA LEU A 121 16.88 -21.23 -13.86
C LEU A 121 15.73 -20.52 -13.14
N GLN A 122 14.48 -20.74 -13.59
CA GLN A 122 13.30 -20.21 -12.91
C GLN A 122 13.20 -20.76 -11.48
N ASP A 123 13.38 -22.07 -11.34
CA ASP A 123 13.26 -22.78 -10.07
C ASP A 123 14.33 -22.35 -9.06
N LEU A 124 15.58 -22.13 -9.52
CA LEU A 124 16.65 -21.55 -8.71
C LEU A 124 16.36 -20.09 -8.34
N GLY A 125 15.85 -19.30 -9.29
CA GLY A 125 15.51 -17.89 -9.06
C GLY A 125 14.40 -17.69 -8.02
N VAL A 126 13.45 -18.63 -7.92
CA VAL A 126 12.37 -18.59 -6.91
C VAL A 126 12.92 -18.72 -5.48
N LEU A 127 14.09 -19.35 -5.29
CA LEU A 127 14.63 -19.61 -3.95
C LEU A 127 14.95 -18.32 -3.19
N SER A 128 15.41 -17.27 -3.88
CA SER A 128 15.65 -15.96 -3.28
C SER A 128 15.68 -14.81 -4.30
N PRO A 129 15.26 -13.59 -3.91
CA PRO A 129 15.38 -12.40 -4.76
C PRO A 129 16.81 -12.13 -5.23
N GLU A 130 17.81 -12.40 -4.38
CA GLU A 130 19.22 -12.20 -4.68
C GLU A 130 19.70 -13.15 -5.78
N LEU A 131 19.26 -14.43 -5.74
CA LEU A 131 19.53 -15.39 -6.82
C LEU A 131 18.83 -14.98 -8.11
N LYS A 132 17.55 -14.60 -8.04
CA LYS A 132 16.81 -14.11 -9.21
C LYS A 132 17.53 -12.95 -9.88
N GLY A 133 17.92 -11.94 -9.10
CA GLY A 133 18.64 -10.77 -9.60
C GLY A 133 20.00 -11.11 -10.23
N TYR A 134 20.74 -12.04 -9.64
CA TYR A 134 21.98 -12.55 -10.22
C TYR A 134 21.74 -13.26 -11.56
N LEU A 135 20.78 -14.19 -11.60
CA LEU A 135 20.46 -14.98 -12.78
C LEU A 135 19.91 -14.12 -13.91
N ASP A 136 19.00 -13.18 -13.64
CA ASP A 136 18.46 -12.29 -14.67
C ASP A 136 19.53 -11.35 -15.25
N LYS A 137 20.50 -10.93 -14.43
CA LYS A 137 21.64 -10.11 -14.88
C LYS A 137 22.63 -10.91 -15.72
N LYS A 138 22.93 -12.15 -15.32
CA LYS A 138 23.91 -13.02 -16.00
C LYS A 138 23.33 -13.69 -17.24
N TYR A 139 22.04 -14.00 -17.23
CA TYR A 139 21.30 -14.72 -18.28
C TYR A 139 19.98 -13.98 -18.61
N PRO A 140 20.01 -12.85 -19.34
CA PRO A 140 18.82 -12.06 -19.64
C PRO A 140 17.81 -12.85 -20.48
N THR A 141 16.54 -12.83 -20.07
CA THR A 141 15.43 -13.63 -20.61
C THR A 141 14.98 -13.33 -22.05
N LYS A 142 15.72 -12.51 -22.82
CA LYS A 142 15.38 -12.17 -24.22
C LYS A 142 15.97 -13.16 -25.22
N THR A 143 15.60 -14.43 -25.13
CA THR A 143 15.56 -15.36 -26.25
C THR A 143 14.70 -16.55 -25.81
N TYR A 144 14.07 -17.28 -26.72
CA TYR A 144 13.24 -18.48 -26.47
C TYR A 144 11.75 -18.22 -26.19
N VAL A 145 11.01 -18.20 -27.30
CA VAL A 145 9.55 -18.08 -27.43
C VAL A 145 8.85 -19.38 -27.00
N SER A 146 7.68 -19.17 -26.39
CA SER A 146 6.59 -20.09 -26.00
C SER A 146 6.59 -21.53 -26.54
N ILE A 147 6.47 -22.48 -25.62
CA ILE A 147 5.59 -23.65 -25.80
C ILE A 147 4.75 -23.81 -24.53
N GLY A 148 3.46 -23.46 -24.64
CA GLY A 148 2.49 -23.80 -23.62
C GLY A 148 2.22 -25.30 -23.67
N LYS A 149 2.58 -26.02 -22.61
CA LYS A 149 2.05 -27.36 -22.35
C LYS A 149 1.38 -27.37 -20.98
N LYS A 150 0.19 -27.96 -20.94
CA LYS A 150 -0.48 -28.42 -19.73
C LYS A 150 0.53 -29.20 -18.87
N ILE A 151 0.60 -28.85 -17.58
CA ILE A 151 1.42 -29.56 -16.60
C ILE A 151 1.08 -31.05 -16.66
N GLN A 152 2.08 -31.91 -16.84
CA GLN A 152 1.89 -33.36 -16.74
C GLN A 152 1.75 -33.76 -15.26
N ILE A 153 0.97 -34.79 -14.94
CA ILE A 153 0.71 -35.23 -13.56
C ILE A 153 2.01 -35.40 -12.72
N PRO A 154 3.11 -35.98 -13.24
CA PRO A 154 4.37 -36.06 -12.50
C PRO A 154 5.00 -34.69 -12.19
N GLU A 155 4.81 -33.70 -13.07
CA GLU A 155 5.30 -32.34 -12.88
C GLU A 155 4.45 -31.55 -11.88
N ALA A 156 3.14 -31.78 -11.84
CA ALA A 156 2.26 -31.18 -10.85
C ALA A 156 2.68 -31.61 -9.43
N ILE A 157 2.99 -32.90 -9.25
CA ILE A 157 3.45 -33.46 -7.97
C ILE A 157 4.78 -32.83 -7.55
N LYS A 158 5.77 -32.76 -8.44
CA LYS A 158 7.07 -32.13 -8.15
C LYS A 158 6.94 -30.64 -7.81
N THR A 159 6.11 -29.92 -8.57
CA THR A 159 5.87 -28.48 -8.33
C THR A 159 5.21 -28.27 -6.97
N ARG A 160 4.23 -29.11 -6.63
CA ARG A 160 3.52 -29.06 -5.35
C ARG A 160 4.46 -29.30 -4.17
N ASP A 161 5.30 -30.33 -4.25
CA ASP A 161 6.29 -30.65 -3.23
C ASP A 161 7.28 -29.48 -3.05
N ARG A 162 7.83 -28.94 -4.14
CA ARG A 162 8.70 -27.76 -4.10
C ARG A 162 8.04 -26.56 -3.40
N LEU A 163 6.84 -26.19 -3.84
CA LEU A 163 6.11 -25.04 -3.25
C LEU A 163 5.87 -25.24 -1.74
N SER A 164 5.62 -26.48 -1.32
CA SER A 164 5.44 -26.83 0.09
C SER A 164 6.70 -26.63 0.94
N ARG A 165 7.89 -26.78 0.34
CA ARG A 165 9.19 -26.57 1.00
C ARG A 165 9.64 -25.11 0.98
N LEU A 166 9.12 -24.30 0.06
CA LEU A 166 9.36 -22.85 0.00
C LEU A 166 8.60 -22.05 1.06
N ILE A 167 7.64 -22.68 1.73
CA ILE A 167 6.72 -22.02 2.65
C ILE A 167 6.92 -22.62 4.04
N PRO A 168 7.53 -21.88 4.99
CA PRO A 168 7.80 -22.42 6.32
C PRO A 168 6.57 -22.61 7.20
N GLU A 169 5.45 -22.00 6.85
CA GLU A 169 4.24 -22.04 7.67
C GLU A 169 3.41 -23.31 7.40
N GLU A 170 3.42 -24.25 8.35
CA GLU A 170 2.80 -25.57 8.22
C GLU A 170 1.30 -25.52 7.87
N ASN A 171 0.55 -24.57 8.44
CA ASN A 171 -0.88 -24.41 8.10
C ASN A 171 -1.08 -24.01 6.64
N LEU A 172 -0.22 -23.12 6.13
CA LEU A 172 -0.27 -22.69 4.74
C LEU A 172 0.15 -23.82 3.81
N LYS A 173 1.19 -24.57 4.20
CA LYS A 173 1.68 -25.75 3.49
C LYS A 173 0.57 -26.79 3.28
N ASN A 174 -0.15 -27.15 4.34
CA ASN A 174 -1.23 -28.14 4.29
C ASN A 174 -2.37 -27.71 3.35
N LEU A 175 -2.72 -26.41 3.34
CA LEU A 175 -3.74 -25.89 2.43
C LEU A 175 -3.28 -25.94 0.97
N ILE A 176 -2.02 -25.59 0.71
CA ILE A 176 -1.44 -25.63 -0.63
C ILE A 176 -1.39 -27.06 -1.17
N LEU A 177 -1.02 -28.02 -0.32
CA LEU A 177 -1.09 -29.45 -0.66
C LEU A 177 -2.51 -29.92 -1.01
N GLY A 178 -3.57 -29.17 -0.69
CA GLY A 178 -4.96 -29.45 -1.06
C GLY A 178 -5.48 -28.71 -2.31
N LEU A 179 -4.70 -27.83 -2.94
CA LEU A 179 -5.16 -27.02 -4.09
C LEU A 179 -5.25 -27.84 -5.40
N ASN A 180 -6.20 -27.52 -6.28
CA ASN A 180 -6.19 -28.16 -7.60
C ASN A 180 -4.98 -27.72 -8.46
N ASP A 181 -4.68 -28.47 -9.52
CA ASP A 181 -3.48 -28.23 -10.34
C ASP A 181 -3.43 -26.83 -10.96
N GLY A 182 -4.58 -26.27 -11.35
CA GLY A 182 -4.65 -24.90 -11.90
C GLY A 182 -4.30 -23.82 -10.87
N LYS A 183 -4.71 -24.00 -9.60
CA LYS A 183 -4.33 -23.09 -8.52
C LYS A 183 -2.86 -23.24 -8.13
N ILE A 184 -2.30 -24.46 -8.20
CA ILE A 184 -0.86 -24.71 -8.02
C ILE A 184 -0.04 -24.03 -9.11
N GLU A 185 -0.47 -24.12 -10.37
CA GLU A 185 0.17 -23.43 -11.49
C GLU A 185 0.15 -21.91 -11.28
N THR A 186 -0.99 -21.38 -10.85
CA THR A 186 -1.14 -19.96 -10.53
C THR A 186 -0.17 -19.53 -9.43
N LEU A 187 -0.11 -20.29 -8.32
CA LEU A 187 0.81 -20.02 -7.21
C LEU A 187 2.28 -20.08 -7.66
N ASN A 188 2.65 -21.08 -8.46
CA ASN A 188 3.99 -21.21 -8.99
C ASN A 188 4.38 -20.00 -9.85
N ASN A 189 3.48 -19.57 -10.73
CA ASN A 189 3.70 -18.40 -11.58
C ASN A 189 3.87 -17.12 -10.76
N ILE A 190 3.13 -16.96 -9.65
CA ILE A 190 3.31 -15.83 -8.73
C ILE A 190 4.71 -15.85 -8.12
N PHE A 191 5.18 -16.99 -7.62
CA PHE A 191 6.51 -17.12 -7.03
C PHE A 191 7.65 -16.88 -8.04
N ILE A 192 7.50 -17.37 -9.27
CA ILE A 192 8.47 -17.14 -10.35
C ILE A 192 8.58 -15.65 -10.70
N LYS A 193 7.43 -14.97 -10.78
CA LYS A 193 7.38 -13.53 -11.10
C LYS A 193 7.90 -12.68 -9.95
N ASN A 194 7.59 -13.06 -8.71
CA ASN A 194 7.91 -12.26 -7.53
C ASN A 194 8.49 -13.11 -6.38
N PRO A 195 9.82 -13.38 -6.41
CA PRO A 195 10.49 -14.12 -5.33
C PRO A 195 10.48 -13.41 -3.97
N GLU A 196 10.18 -12.10 -3.91
CA GLU A 196 10.04 -11.38 -2.64
C GLU A 196 8.91 -11.96 -1.78
N VAL A 197 7.89 -12.56 -2.39
CA VAL A 197 6.83 -13.27 -1.66
C VAL A 197 7.42 -14.41 -0.84
N VAL A 198 8.32 -15.21 -1.42
CA VAL A 198 8.94 -16.34 -0.74
C VAL A 198 9.78 -15.84 0.43
N LYS A 199 10.56 -14.79 0.22
CA LYS A 199 11.35 -14.15 1.29
C LYS A 199 10.46 -13.56 2.40
N ALA A 200 9.36 -12.91 2.06
CA ALA A 200 8.44 -12.33 3.02
C ALA A 200 7.73 -13.40 3.87
N LEU A 201 7.29 -14.49 3.25
CA LEU A 201 6.69 -15.64 3.96
C LEU A 201 7.70 -16.34 4.87
N GLU A 202 8.95 -16.42 4.45
CA GLU A 202 10.02 -17.05 5.23
C GLU A 202 10.42 -16.23 6.45
N THR A 203 10.68 -14.94 6.25
CA THR A 203 11.07 -14.01 7.31
C THR A 203 9.90 -13.60 8.21
N LYS A 204 8.66 -13.83 7.75
CA LYS A 204 7.41 -13.32 8.35
C LYS A 204 7.44 -11.80 8.53
N LYS A 205 8.14 -11.12 7.63
CA LYS A 205 8.34 -9.68 7.64
C LYS A 205 8.19 -9.14 6.23
N ILE A 206 7.74 -7.89 6.15
CA ILE A 206 7.75 -7.11 4.92
C ILE A 206 8.87 -6.12 5.10
N GLU A 207 10.03 -6.44 4.53
CA GLU A 207 11.20 -5.57 4.56
C GLU A 207 11.03 -4.47 3.52
N ASP A 208 11.46 -3.27 3.88
CA ASP A 208 11.67 -2.13 3.00
C ASP A 208 10.43 -1.35 2.53
N TYR A 209 9.88 -0.52 3.42
CA TYR A 209 8.90 0.52 3.09
C TYR A 209 9.49 1.65 2.21
N THR A 210 10.80 1.64 1.89
CA THR A 210 11.41 2.73 1.12
C THR A 210 11.05 2.68 -0.36
N ASN A 211 10.74 1.49 -0.90
CA ASN A 211 10.33 1.33 -2.30
C ASN A 211 8.84 0.94 -2.40
N ILE A 212 7.99 1.96 -2.55
CA ILE A 212 6.53 1.83 -2.65
C ILE A 212 6.12 0.92 -3.82
N GLU A 213 6.83 0.97 -4.95
CA GLU A 213 6.51 0.16 -6.14
C GLU A 213 6.73 -1.33 -5.89
N LYS A 214 7.89 -1.70 -5.31
CA LYS A 214 8.15 -3.09 -4.91
C LYS A 214 7.14 -3.57 -3.87
N LEU A 215 6.82 -2.72 -2.89
CA LEU A 215 5.86 -3.05 -1.85
C LEU A 215 4.45 -3.26 -2.42
N TYR A 216 4.05 -2.47 -3.42
CA TYR A 216 2.80 -2.64 -4.13
C TYR A 216 2.76 -3.98 -4.89
N GLU A 217 3.80 -4.33 -5.65
CA GLU A 217 3.87 -5.61 -6.38
C GLU A 217 3.89 -6.83 -5.45
N LEU A 218 4.61 -6.73 -4.31
CA LEU A 218 4.55 -7.74 -3.25
C LEU A 218 3.12 -7.89 -2.70
N SER A 219 2.47 -6.76 -2.40
CA SER A 219 1.10 -6.75 -1.87
C SER A 219 0.10 -7.38 -2.82
N LYS A 220 0.21 -7.06 -4.11
CA LYS A 220 -0.60 -7.65 -5.18
C LYS A 220 -0.40 -9.15 -5.27
N SER A 221 0.86 -9.61 -5.22
CA SER A 221 1.19 -11.03 -5.25
C SER A 221 0.62 -11.78 -4.03
N LEU A 222 0.75 -11.22 -2.82
CA LEU A 222 0.15 -11.78 -1.60
C LEU A 222 -1.39 -11.82 -1.67
N TYR A 223 -2.00 -10.77 -2.20
CA TYR A 223 -3.45 -10.70 -2.40
C TYR A 223 -3.93 -11.77 -3.38
N GLU A 224 -3.26 -11.94 -4.53
CA GLU A 224 -3.56 -12.99 -5.51
C GLU A 224 -3.46 -14.39 -4.91
N ILE A 225 -2.46 -14.66 -4.06
CA ILE A 225 -2.34 -15.93 -3.32
C ILE A 225 -3.52 -16.14 -2.37
N GLY A 226 -3.93 -15.08 -1.66
CA GLY A 226 -5.11 -15.10 -0.79
C GLY A 226 -6.42 -15.43 -1.54
N GLN A 227 -6.53 -15.08 -2.83
CA GLN A 227 -7.70 -15.41 -3.66
C GLN A 227 -7.77 -16.89 -4.06
N LEU A 228 -6.69 -17.65 -3.91
CA LEU A 228 -6.69 -19.08 -4.25
C LEU A 228 -7.59 -19.89 -3.28
N ASP A 229 -7.64 -19.50 -2.00
CA ASP A 229 -8.50 -20.11 -0.99
C ASP A 229 -8.72 -19.11 0.16
N PRO A 230 -9.97 -18.88 0.62
CA PRO A 230 -10.24 -17.94 1.73
C PRO A 230 -9.46 -18.23 3.01
N ARG A 231 -9.14 -19.50 3.28
CA ARG A 231 -8.35 -19.91 4.45
C ARG A 231 -6.89 -19.48 4.32
N ILE A 232 -6.36 -19.43 3.09
CA ILE A 232 -5.01 -18.91 2.81
C ILE A 232 -4.97 -17.41 3.14
N ALA A 233 -5.97 -16.64 2.72
CA ALA A 233 -6.03 -15.21 3.04
C ALA A 233 -5.99 -14.94 4.56
N LEU A 234 -6.70 -15.75 5.36
CA LEU A 234 -6.68 -15.63 6.83
C LEU A 234 -5.28 -15.90 7.40
N ILE A 235 -4.60 -16.94 6.92
CA ILE A 235 -3.24 -17.25 7.38
C ILE A 235 -2.27 -16.12 7.00
N LEU A 236 -2.34 -15.60 5.77
CA LEU A 236 -1.49 -14.50 5.33
C LEU A 236 -1.69 -13.25 6.20
N ASN A 237 -2.94 -12.92 6.56
CA ASN A 237 -3.22 -11.81 7.49
C ASN A 237 -2.61 -12.05 8.88
N ASN A 238 -2.58 -13.29 9.36
CA ASN A 238 -1.95 -13.64 10.64
C ASN A 238 -0.41 -13.60 10.57
N ILE A 239 0.18 -13.88 9.41
CA ILE A 239 1.63 -13.73 9.20
C ILE A 239 2.02 -12.24 9.19
N PHE A 240 1.18 -11.37 8.62
CA PHE A 240 1.45 -9.94 8.48
C PHE A 240 0.41 -9.05 9.21
N PRO A 241 0.29 -9.13 10.55
CA PRO A 241 -0.80 -8.49 11.28
C PRO A 241 -0.76 -6.95 11.24
N ASN A 242 0.42 -6.36 11.02
CA ASN A 242 0.64 -4.91 11.00
C ASN A 242 0.66 -4.32 9.59
N PHE A 243 0.32 -5.10 8.55
CA PHE A 243 0.32 -4.63 7.18
C PHE A 243 -0.83 -5.22 6.38
N ASP A 244 -1.74 -4.34 5.96
CA ASP A 244 -2.89 -4.70 5.15
C ASP A 244 -2.49 -4.77 3.66
N PHE A 245 -1.89 -5.89 3.27
CA PHE A 245 -1.48 -6.15 1.88
C PHE A 245 -2.68 -6.18 0.93
N ARG A 246 -3.89 -6.49 1.42
CA ARG A 246 -5.12 -6.42 0.62
C ARG A 246 -5.41 -4.97 0.24
N LYS A 247 -5.42 -4.05 1.20
CA LYS A 247 -5.60 -2.62 0.89
C LYS A 247 -4.48 -2.08 0.01
N ALA A 248 -3.24 -2.47 0.27
CA ALA A 248 -2.12 -2.08 -0.58
C ALA A 248 -2.28 -2.57 -2.03
N ALA A 249 -2.70 -3.82 -2.23
CA ALA A 249 -2.97 -4.37 -3.55
C ALA A 249 -4.14 -3.68 -4.27
N LEU A 250 -5.20 -3.33 -3.54
CA LEU A 250 -6.43 -2.76 -4.13
C LEU A 250 -6.34 -1.25 -4.36
N TYR A 251 -5.74 -0.53 -3.42
CA TYR A 251 -5.74 0.95 -3.37
C TYR A 251 -4.43 1.54 -3.88
N GLY A 252 -3.39 0.71 -4.04
CA GLY A 252 -2.15 1.07 -4.70
C GLY A 252 -1.27 2.04 -3.93
N ASN A 253 -0.44 2.75 -4.70
CA ASN A 253 0.64 3.60 -4.18
C ASN A 253 0.13 4.73 -3.28
N LEU A 254 -1.08 5.24 -3.52
CA LEU A 254 -1.67 6.30 -2.70
C LEU A 254 -1.88 5.81 -1.26
N TYR A 255 -2.45 4.62 -1.07
CA TYR A 255 -2.65 4.04 0.27
C TYR A 255 -1.31 3.77 0.97
N LEU A 256 -0.32 3.22 0.24
CA LEU A 256 1.00 2.96 0.79
C LEU A 256 1.72 4.25 1.23
N SER A 257 1.64 5.30 0.42
CA SER A 257 2.16 6.63 0.76
C SER A 257 1.47 7.18 2.01
N ASP A 258 0.13 7.14 2.04
CA ASP A 258 -0.66 7.67 3.16
C ASP A 258 -0.33 6.93 4.47
N ASN A 259 -0.28 5.59 4.43
CA ASN A 259 0.06 4.78 5.59
C ASN A 259 1.49 5.03 6.10
N THR A 260 2.44 5.30 5.18
CA THR A 260 3.82 5.65 5.54
C THR A 260 3.87 7.00 6.26
N LEU A 261 3.13 8.00 5.75
CA LEU A 261 3.01 9.31 6.38
C LEU A 261 2.37 9.20 7.77
N GLU A 262 1.29 8.43 7.91
CA GLU A 262 0.65 8.21 9.21
C GLU A 262 1.58 7.57 10.23
N LYS A 263 2.33 6.55 9.84
CA LYS A 263 3.32 5.93 10.71
C LYS A 263 4.35 6.95 11.18
N ASN A 264 4.88 7.77 10.28
CA ASN A 264 5.84 8.82 10.63
C ASN A 264 5.23 9.85 11.60
N TYR A 265 3.99 10.29 11.33
CA TYR A 265 3.28 11.22 12.22
C TYR A 265 3.01 10.63 13.59
N MET A 266 2.70 9.33 13.67
CA MET A 266 2.48 8.62 14.93
C MET A 266 3.77 8.47 15.72
N GLU A 267 4.88 8.11 15.07
CA GLU A 267 6.18 8.01 15.73
C GLU A 267 6.64 9.37 16.27
N GLU A 268 6.45 10.45 15.51
CA GLU A 268 6.74 11.82 15.96
C GLU A 268 5.84 12.21 17.14
N PHE A 269 4.54 11.94 17.04
CA PHE A 269 3.57 12.21 18.10
C PHE A 269 3.92 11.49 19.41
N GLN A 270 4.34 10.23 19.33
CA GLN A 270 4.72 9.42 20.49
C GLN A 270 6.02 9.90 21.16
N ARG A 271 6.98 10.41 20.39
CA ARG A 271 8.25 10.93 20.92
C ARG A 271 8.10 12.31 21.57
N GLY A 272 7.15 13.12 21.10
CA GLY A 272 6.93 14.48 21.59
C GLY A 272 5.99 14.58 22.79
N ASP A 273 5.95 15.76 23.40
CA ASP A 273 4.98 16.12 24.43
C ASP A 273 3.98 17.18 23.93
N TYR A 274 3.13 16.74 23.01
CA TYR A 274 2.15 17.61 22.37
C TYR A 274 0.93 17.80 23.27
N THR A 275 0.55 19.05 23.51
CA THR A 275 -0.63 19.45 24.30
C THR A 275 -1.58 20.27 23.43
N ILE A 276 -2.83 20.52 23.85
CA ILE A 276 -3.73 21.33 23.03
C ILE A 276 -3.22 22.76 22.77
N LYS A 277 -2.37 23.30 23.66
CA LYS A 277 -1.75 24.62 23.50
C LYS A 277 -0.54 24.59 22.54
N HIS A 278 0.14 23.46 22.47
CA HIS A 278 1.28 23.21 21.58
C HIS A 278 1.10 21.85 20.89
N PRO A 279 0.13 21.73 19.97
CA PRO A 279 -0.18 20.46 19.36
C PRO A 279 0.79 20.15 18.22
N LEU A 280 0.87 18.89 17.82
CA LEU A 280 1.51 18.51 16.57
C LEU A 280 0.59 18.92 15.42
N VAL A 281 1.10 19.72 14.48
CA VAL A 281 0.37 20.17 13.29
C VAL A 281 1.04 19.66 12.03
N LYS A 282 0.29 18.98 11.17
CA LYS A 282 0.71 18.57 9.82
C LYS A 282 -0.17 19.23 8.78
N LEU A 283 0.30 20.33 8.20
CA LEU A 283 -0.35 20.99 7.06
C LEU A 283 -0.31 20.06 5.84
N ASN A 284 -1.40 19.99 5.08
CA ASN A 284 -1.53 19.16 3.89
C ASN A 284 -1.03 17.72 4.13
N PRO A 285 -1.62 17.00 5.11
CA PRO A 285 -1.02 15.80 5.70
C PRO A 285 -0.77 14.68 4.70
N TYR A 286 -1.52 14.63 3.59
CA TYR A 286 -1.39 13.61 2.54
C TYR A 286 -1.00 14.21 1.17
N GLY A 287 -0.58 15.47 1.13
CA GLY A 287 -0.11 16.14 -0.09
C GLY A 287 -1.19 16.59 -1.08
N ARG A 288 -2.47 16.26 -0.84
CA ARG A 288 -3.57 16.47 -1.79
C ARG A 288 -4.50 17.64 -1.44
N THR A 289 -4.49 18.11 -0.20
CA THR A 289 -5.43 19.14 0.27
C THR A 289 -4.69 20.30 0.98
N PRO A 290 -4.14 21.27 0.23
CA PRO A 290 -3.25 22.30 0.77
C PRO A 290 -3.90 23.27 1.78
N LEU A 291 -5.23 23.28 1.86
CA LEU A 291 -6.01 24.10 2.79
C LEU A 291 -6.60 23.29 3.95
N THR A 292 -5.99 22.14 4.24
CA THR A 292 -6.29 21.34 5.42
C THR A 292 -5.03 21.09 6.23
N ALA A 293 -5.22 20.74 7.50
CA ALA A 293 -4.15 20.25 8.36
C ALA A 293 -4.66 19.12 9.25
N LEU A 294 -3.74 18.31 9.77
CA LEU A 294 -4.01 17.34 10.82
C LEU A 294 -3.39 17.80 12.12
N VAL A 295 -4.18 17.83 13.20
CA VAL A 295 -3.71 18.27 14.52
C VAL A 295 -3.82 17.13 15.54
N LYS A 296 -2.75 16.88 16.30
CA LYS A 296 -2.68 15.84 17.34
C LYS A 296 -2.18 16.41 18.66
N PHE A 297 -2.78 16.00 19.78
CA PHE A 297 -2.37 16.41 21.11
C PHE A 297 -2.78 15.38 22.17
N LYS A 298 -2.04 15.29 23.27
CA LYS A 298 -2.42 14.44 24.39
C LYS A 298 -3.55 15.10 25.18
N THR A 299 -4.56 14.32 25.55
CA THR A 299 -5.66 14.74 26.41
C THR A 299 -6.04 13.60 27.36
N LYS A 300 -6.62 13.95 28.51
CA LYS A 300 -7.11 12.98 29.51
C LYS A 300 -8.55 12.53 29.25
N GLU A 301 -9.26 13.25 28.39
CA GLU A 301 -10.64 12.94 28.03
C GLU A 301 -10.70 11.69 27.16
N LYS A 302 -11.63 10.77 27.47
CA LYS A 302 -11.83 9.55 26.68
C LYS A 302 -12.77 9.85 25.51
N ASN A 303 -12.30 9.58 24.29
CA ASN A 303 -13.03 9.84 23.04
C ASN A 303 -13.62 11.28 22.96
N PRO A 304 -12.80 12.33 23.13
CA PRO A 304 -13.31 13.68 23.16
C PRO A 304 -13.84 14.11 21.80
N LYS A 305 -14.79 15.05 21.83
CA LYS A 305 -15.11 15.87 20.66
C LYS A 305 -14.29 17.14 20.72
N VAL A 306 -13.84 17.63 19.57
CA VAL A 306 -13.10 18.88 19.48
C VAL A 306 -13.88 19.84 18.63
N LYS A 307 -14.25 20.98 19.20
CA LYS A 307 -14.78 22.10 18.43
C LYS A 307 -13.60 22.86 17.83
N VAL A 308 -13.61 22.94 16.51
CA VAL A 308 -12.62 23.67 15.72
C VAL A 308 -13.26 24.97 15.27
N THR A 309 -12.56 26.08 15.45
CA THR A 309 -12.97 27.39 14.95
C THR A 309 -11.82 28.04 14.20
N ILE A 310 -11.96 28.18 12.89
CA ILE A 310 -11.07 28.96 12.03
C ILE A 310 -11.56 30.40 12.11
N LEU A 311 -10.70 31.31 12.57
CA LEU A 311 -11.06 32.72 12.64
C LEU A 311 -11.28 33.29 11.24
N GLY A 312 -12.33 34.11 11.12
CA GLY A 312 -12.73 34.72 9.86
C GLY A 312 -11.70 35.74 9.38
N GLU A 313 -11.42 35.71 8.07
CA GLU A 313 -10.59 36.68 7.37
C GLU A 313 -11.29 37.13 6.08
N ARG A 314 -10.79 38.21 5.46
CA ARG A 314 -11.25 38.69 4.14
C ARG A 314 -12.77 38.91 4.06
N GLY A 315 -13.33 39.53 5.09
CA GLY A 315 -14.76 39.89 5.15
C GLY A 315 -15.70 38.71 5.44
N MET A 316 -15.17 37.60 5.95
CA MET A 316 -15.94 36.44 6.38
C MET A 316 -15.93 36.29 7.90
N GLU A 317 -17.00 35.70 8.43
CA GLU A 317 -17.12 35.32 9.84
C GLU A 317 -16.31 34.05 10.16
N ASN A 318 -16.20 33.74 11.45
CA ASN A 318 -15.55 32.52 11.93
C ASN A 318 -16.25 31.27 11.37
N TYR A 319 -15.47 30.31 10.91
CA TYR A 319 -15.98 29.02 10.48
C TYR A 319 -15.74 27.98 11.58
N SER A 320 -16.81 27.36 12.09
CA SER A 320 -16.71 26.37 13.17
C SER A 320 -17.40 25.06 12.84
N TYR A 321 -16.87 23.97 13.39
CA TYR A 321 -17.47 22.63 13.34
C TYR A 321 -16.97 21.78 14.51
N ILE A 322 -17.61 20.62 14.73
CA ILE A 322 -17.20 19.66 15.75
C ILE A 322 -16.67 18.41 15.04
N SER A 323 -15.49 17.96 15.46
CA SER A 323 -14.83 16.75 14.99
C SER A 323 -14.70 15.74 16.12
N GLU A 324 -14.74 14.46 15.79
CA GLU A 324 -14.36 13.40 16.73
C GLU A 324 -12.83 13.35 16.84
N TYR A 325 -12.31 13.13 18.05
CA TYR A 325 -10.88 12.94 18.26
C TYR A 325 -10.55 11.48 18.49
N ARG A 326 -9.57 10.97 17.75
CA ARG A 326 -8.91 9.68 18.00
C ARG A 326 -7.41 9.88 17.90
N ASP A 327 -6.63 9.30 18.83
CA ASP A 327 -5.18 9.50 18.87
C ASP A 327 -4.49 9.16 17.54
N ILE A 328 -4.95 8.09 16.87
CA ILE A 328 -4.41 7.63 15.58
C ILE A 328 -4.80 8.57 14.43
N GLU A 329 -6.02 9.10 14.41
CA GLU A 329 -6.53 9.88 13.28
C GLU A 329 -6.27 11.40 13.45
N GLY A 330 -6.20 11.91 14.68
CA GLY A 330 -6.08 13.34 14.97
C GLY A 330 -7.37 14.13 14.70
N VAL A 331 -7.29 15.46 14.81
CA VAL A 331 -8.37 16.40 14.44
C VAL A 331 -8.08 16.96 13.05
N PRO A 332 -8.94 16.72 12.05
CA PRO A 332 -8.85 17.40 10.76
C PRO A 332 -9.23 18.89 10.91
N ILE A 333 -8.33 19.77 10.47
CA ILE A 333 -8.56 21.21 10.31
C ILE A 333 -8.86 21.49 8.85
N VAL A 334 -10.03 22.03 8.55
CA VAL A 334 -10.55 22.20 7.19
C VAL A 334 -11.12 23.61 7.05
N GLY A 335 -10.91 24.23 5.89
CA GLY A 335 -11.40 25.59 5.64
C GLY A 335 -10.35 26.67 5.87
N LEU A 336 -9.06 26.34 5.80
CA LEU A 336 -8.00 27.34 5.91
C LEU A 336 -8.05 28.29 4.70
N TYR A 337 -7.71 29.56 4.92
CA TYR A 337 -7.43 30.53 3.85
C TYR A 337 -6.05 30.24 3.26
N ASN A 338 -5.88 30.48 1.96
CA ASN A 338 -4.59 30.43 1.28
C ASN A 338 -3.76 31.69 1.55
N ARG A 339 -2.42 31.60 1.42
CA ARG A 339 -1.49 32.72 1.64
C ARG A 339 -1.82 33.47 2.94
N SER A 340 -2.07 32.73 4.01
CA SER A 340 -2.47 33.33 5.29
C SER A 340 -1.90 32.57 6.47
N LYS A 341 -1.74 33.31 7.56
CA LYS A 341 -1.44 32.81 8.89
C LYS A 341 -2.76 32.54 9.62
N ASN A 342 -3.35 31.38 9.34
CA ASN A 342 -4.67 31.04 9.84
C ASN A 342 -4.63 30.84 11.36
N ARG A 343 -5.49 31.55 12.08
CA ARG A 343 -5.68 31.36 13.53
C ARG A 343 -6.83 30.38 13.78
N VAL A 344 -6.52 29.27 14.44
CA VAL A 344 -7.46 28.17 14.69
C VAL A 344 -7.58 27.94 16.19
N ILE A 345 -8.80 28.04 16.71
CA ILE A 345 -9.11 27.74 18.10
C ILE A 345 -9.58 26.28 18.17
N LEU A 346 -9.04 25.55 19.14
CA LEU A 346 -9.38 24.16 19.46
C LEU A 346 -9.97 24.13 20.86
N GLU A 347 -11.15 23.55 21.01
CA GLU A 347 -11.80 23.36 22.30
C GLU A 347 -12.15 21.88 22.51
N VAL A 348 -11.54 21.23 23.50
CA VAL A 348 -11.94 19.86 23.90
C VAL A 348 -13.26 19.93 24.63
N LEU A 349 -14.24 19.17 24.17
CA LEU A 349 -15.56 19.08 24.75
C LEU A 349 -15.69 17.81 25.59
N ASN A 350 -16.27 17.94 26.79
CA ASN A 350 -16.62 16.78 27.61
C ASN A 350 -17.90 16.09 27.11
N SER A 351 -18.35 15.05 27.83
CA SER A 351 -19.57 14.29 27.49
C SER A 351 -20.87 15.12 27.46
N LYS A 352 -20.88 16.30 28.09
CA LYS A 352 -21.99 17.26 28.06
C LYS A 352 -21.84 18.34 26.99
N ASN A 353 -20.87 18.20 26.08
CA ASN A 353 -20.48 19.18 25.06
C ASN A 353 -20.02 20.54 25.62
N ILE A 354 -19.50 20.57 26.85
CA ILE A 354 -18.96 21.79 27.47
C ILE A 354 -17.44 21.82 27.24
N PRO A 355 -16.87 22.95 26.78
CA PRO A 355 -15.41 23.12 26.66
C PRO A 355 -14.72 22.92 28.01
N VAL A 356 -13.73 22.02 28.06
CA VAL A 356 -12.90 21.74 29.26
C VAL A 356 -11.44 22.11 29.07
N GLU A 357 -10.95 22.10 27.83
CA GLU A 357 -9.61 22.57 27.47
C GLU A 357 -9.69 23.43 26.21
N ARG A 358 -8.81 24.44 26.12
CA ARG A 358 -8.74 25.35 24.97
C ARG A 358 -7.30 25.62 24.56
N GLY A 359 -7.05 25.58 23.26
CA GLY A 359 -5.80 26.00 22.63
C GLY A 359 -6.06 26.88 21.42
N GLU A 360 -5.04 27.63 21.02
CA GLU A 360 -5.03 28.38 19.78
C GLU A 360 -3.75 28.04 19.02
N VAL A 361 -3.91 27.66 17.76
CA VAL A 361 -2.82 27.26 16.89
C VAL A 361 -2.81 28.13 15.64
N SER A 362 -1.62 28.49 15.21
CA SER A 362 -1.41 29.25 13.98
C SER A 362 -0.93 28.32 12.89
N ILE A 363 -1.56 28.36 11.71
CA ILE A 363 -1.24 27.49 10.58
C ILE A 363 -0.99 28.35 9.35
N ASP A 364 0.26 28.39 8.92
CA ASP A 364 0.69 29.16 7.74
C ASP A 364 0.43 28.36 6.46
N THR A 365 -0.34 28.91 5.52
CA THR A 365 -0.61 28.31 4.22
C THR A 365 0.11 29.05 3.10
N GLY A 366 0.54 28.30 2.09
CA GLY A 366 1.22 28.84 0.91
C GLY A 366 0.28 29.31 -0.21
N TYR A 367 0.89 29.55 -1.37
CA TYR A 367 0.18 29.77 -2.62
C TYR A 367 -0.53 28.48 -3.06
N LEU A 368 -1.68 28.65 -3.70
CA LEU A 368 -2.32 27.56 -4.44
C LEU A 368 -1.73 27.48 -5.84
N SER A 369 -1.95 26.36 -6.51
CA SER A 369 -1.57 26.21 -7.91
C SER A 369 -2.24 27.27 -8.78
N ASP A 370 -1.47 27.84 -9.71
CA ASP A 370 -1.96 28.79 -10.72
C ASP A 370 -2.94 28.15 -11.72
N LEU A 371 -3.07 26.82 -11.70
CA LEU A 371 -4.10 26.09 -12.47
C LEU A 371 -5.52 26.30 -11.93
N LEU A 372 -5.69 26.80 -10.70
CA LEU A 372 -7.02 27.06 -10.17
C LEU A 372 -7.62 28.32 -10.81
N PRO A 373 -8.93 28.30 -11.13
CA PRO A 373 -9.57 29.42 -11.79
C PRO A 373 -9.77 30.61 -10.83
N SER A 374 -9.91 31.79 -11.43
CA SER A 374 -10.24 33.01 -10.68
C SER A 374 -11.74 33.13 -10.43
N ILE A 375 -12.13 33.48 -9.20
CA ILE A 375 -13.55 33.58 -8.79
C ILE A 375 -13.92 35.04 -8.58
N TYR A 376 -14.94 35.51 -9.29
CA TYR A 376 -15.52 36.84 -9.14
C TYR A 376 -16.96 36.75 -8.65
N VAL A 377 -17.22 37.27 -7.45
CA VAL A 377 -18.57 37.33 -6.87
C VAL A 377 -19.26 38.61 -7.34
N GLU A 378 -20.22 38.47 -8.26
CA GLU A 378 -21.00 39.58 -8.81
C GLU A 378 -22.10 40.05 -7.85
N LYS A 379 -22.68 39.12 -7.08
CA LYS A 379 -23.79 39.42 -6.18
C LYS A 379 -23.78 38.51 -4.96
N ARG A 380 -24.09 39.09 -3.81
CA ARG A 380 -24.31 38.40 -2.53
C ARG A 380 -25.30 39.19 -1.69
N VAL A 381 -26.41 38.57 -1.30
CA VAL A 381 -27.39 39.16 -0.38
C VAL A 381 -27.30 38.42 0.96
N LEU A 382 -26.74 39.09 1.96
CA LEU A 382 -26.54 38.52 3.31
C LEU A 382 -27.87 38.10 3.94
N GLY A 383 -27.89 36.95 4.62
CA GLY A 383 -29.07 36.44 5.32
C GLY A 383 -30.10 35.72 4.42
N PHE A 384 -30.08 35.94 3.11
CA PHE A 384 -31.04 35.32 2.18
C PHE A 384 -30.47 34.13 1.41
N THR A 385 -29.13 34.00 1.34
CA THR A 385 -28.48 32.84 0.73
C THR A 385 -28.45 31.65 1.68
N GLN A 386 -28.65 30.44 1.17
CA GLN A 386 -28.53 29.23 2.00
C GLN A 386 -27.11 29.14 2.62
N PRO A 387 -26.98 28.85 3.93
CA PRO A 387 -25.69 28.63 4.55
C PRO A 387 -24.89 27.50 3.89
N GLY A 388 -23.56 27.58 4.00
CA GLY A 388 -22.63 26.65 3.39
C GLY A 388 -21.67 27.33 2.42
N MET A 389 -20.95 26.51 1.67
CA MET A 389 -19.97 26.93 0.68
C MET A 389 -20.26 26.25 -0.66
N ASN A 390 -19.65 26.75 -1.73
CA ASN A 390 -19.92 26.27 -3.09
C ASN A 390 -18.80 25.32 -3.51
N LEU A 391 -19.12 24.05 -3.75
CA LEU A 391 -18.27 23.07 -4.39
C LEU A 391 -18.31 23.27 -5.91
N ALA A 392 -17.12 23.26 -6.53
CA ALA A 392 -16.92 23.17 -7.96
C ALA A 392 -16.03 21.95 -8.24
N VAL A 393 -16.59 20.94 -8.93
CA VAL A 393 -15.82 19.78 -9.41
C VAL A 393 -15.14 20.17 -10.71
N TYR A 394 -13.96 20.77 -10.58
CA TYR A 394 -13.20 21.36 -11.66
C TYR A 394 -12.17 20.36 -12.20
N ASN A 395 -12.13 20.20 -13.53
CA ASN A 395 -11.08 19.50 -14.25
C ASN A 395 -10.24 20.50 -15.04
N VAL A 396 -8.93 20.26 -15.02
CA VAL A 396 -7.94 21.02 -15.78
C VAL A 396 -7.01 20.06 -16.50
N LYS A 397 -7.03 20.12 -17.84
CA LYS A 397 -6.30 19.21 -18.73
C LYS A 397 -6.62 17.74 -18.40
N ASN A 398 -5.67 17.03 -17.78
CA ASN A 398 -5.78 15.61 -17.45
C ASN A 398 -5.93 15.34 -15.95
N GLU A 399 -6.15 16.38 -15.14
CA GLU A 399 -6.18 16.30 -13.68
C GLU A 399 -7.47 16.91 -13.12
N GLY A 400 -7.94 16.33 -12.02
CA GLY A 400 -9.04 16.86 -11.22
C GLY A 400 -8.51 17.80 -10.14
N MET A 401 -9.10 18.99 -10.06
CA MET A 401 -8.82 19.96 -9.01
C MET A 401 -10.12 20.53 -8.42
N PRO A 402 -11.04 19.68 -7.92
CA PRO A 402 -12.23 20.16 -7.24
C PRO A 402 -11.86 21.08 -6.08
N PHE A 403 -12.58 22.18 -5.97
CA PHE A 403 -12.37 23.17 -4.92
C PHE A 403 -13.70 23.63 -4.33
N ILE A 404 -13.64 24.13 -3.09
CA ILE A 404 -14.79 24.72 -2.40
C ILE A 404 -14.44 26.17 -2.08
N PHE A 405 -15.36 27.08 -2.37
CA PHE A 405 -15.20 28.50 -2.10
C PHE A 405 -16.37 29.08 -1.31
N ASP A 406 -16.07 30.06 -0.47
CA ASP A 406 -17.08 30.73 0.34
C ASP A 406 -17.84 31.82 -0.44
N SER A 407 -18.81 32.46 0.22
CA SER A 407 -19.65 33.49 -0.39
C SER A 407 -18.90 34.78 -0.81
N GLN A 408 -17.62 34.91 -0.49
CA GLN A 408 -16.75 35.99 -0.96
C GLN A 408 -15.81 35.53 -2.08
N GLY A 409 -15.92 34.27 -2.54
CA GLY A 409 -15.04 33.74 -3.58
C GLY A 409 -13.68 33.29 -3.04
N ASN A 410 -13.46 33.30 -1.73
CA ASN A 410 -12.22 32.74 -1.19
C ASN A 410 -12.27 31.22 -1.29
N ILE A 411 -11.26 30.61 -1.87
CA ILE A 411 -11.09 29.15 -1.87
C ILE A 411 -10.73 28.69 -0.46
N ARG A 412 -11.49 27.73 0.07
CA ARG A 412 -11.40 27.19 1.44
C ARG A 412 -11.04 25.71 1.49
N TYR A 413 -11.07 25.04 0.34
CA TYR A 413 -10.65 23.65 0.19
C TYR A 413 -10.28 23.40 -1.27
N VAL A 414 -9.28 22.56 -1.47
CA VAL A 414 -8.87 22.04 -2.78
C VAL A 414 -8.52 20.59 -2.56
N LEU A 415 -8.93 19.71 -3.46
CA LEU A 415 -8.42 18.35 -3.56
C LEU A 415 -7.70 18.22 -4.90
N ASN A 416 -6.37 18.07 -4.86
CA ASN A 416 -5.55 17.77 -6.02
C ASN A 416 -5.51 16.25 -6.23
N THR A 417 -6.11 15.79 -7.32
CA THR A 417 -6.21 14.36 -7.63
C THR A 417 -4.96 13.85 -8.37
N GLY A 418 -4.27 14.75 -9.08
CA GLY A 418 -3.05 14.48 -9.85
C GLY A 418 -3.19 13.35 -10.88
N ASN A 419 -2.05 12.92 -11.42
CA ASN A 419 -1.98 11.79 -12.36
C ASN A 419 -2.61 10.47 -11.87
N PRO A 420 -2.53 10.07 -10.58
CA PRO A 420 -3.06 8.79 -10.15
C PRO A 420 -4.58 8.66 -10.26
N ILE A 421 -5.32 9.77 -10.13
CA ILE A 421 -6.79 9.78 -10.12
C ILE A 421 -7.34 10.48 -11.35
N ARG A 422 -6.57 11.39 -11.96
CA ARG A 422 -6.89 12.07 -13.22
C ARG A 422 -8.14 12.95 -13.09
N THR A 423 -8.75 13.27 -14.23
CA THR A 423 -10.01 14.02 -14.33
C THR A 423 -11.15 13.30 -13.62
N LEU A 424 -12.01 14.07 -12.97
CA LEU A 424 -13.17 13.58 -12.25
C LEU A 424 -14.42 13.60 -13.10
N THR A 425 -15.24 12.58 -12.93
CA THR A 425 -16.61 12.54 -13.43
C THR A 425 -17.58 13.05 -12.37
N SER A 426 -17.30 12.80 -11.09
CA SER A 426 -18.05 13.36 -9.97
C SER A 426 -17.22 13.42 -8.68
N LEU A 427 -17.70 14.23 -7.74
CA LEU A 427 -17.27 14.26 -6.35
C LEU A 427 -18.51 14.36 -5.47
N GLU A 428 -18.70 13.39 -4.58
CA GLU A 428 -19.90 13.29 -3.76
C GLU A 428 -19.57 13.08 -2.29
N ARG A 429 -20.45 13.55 -1.40
CA ARG A 429 -20.34 13.27 0.02
C ARG A 429 -21.13 12.00 0.35
N SER A 430 -20.45 10.95 0.84
CA SER A 430 -21.12 9.77 1.39
C SER A 430 -21.88 10.09 2.69
N GLU A 431 -22.79 9.21 3.11
CA GLU A 431 -23.52 9.33 4.37
C GLU A 431 -22.60 9.48 5.59
N ASN A 432 -21.42 8.84 5.54
CA ASN A 432 -20.42 8.90 6.61
C ASN A 432 -19.55 10.16 6.55
N GLY A 433 -19.80 11.09 5.62
CA GLY A 433 -19.05 12.33 5.49
C GLY A 433 -17.73 12.24 4.69
N ASN A 434 -17.39 11.05 4.21
CA ASN A 434 -16.23 10.83 3.33
C ASN A 434 -16.54 11.27 1.91
N TRP A 435 -15.51 11.71 1.19
CA TRP A 435 -15.58 11.97 -0.24
C TRP A 435 -15.61 10.66 -1.03
N VAL A 436 -16.55 10.56 -1.95
CA VAL A 436 -16.54 9.59 -3.04
C VAL A 436 -16.04 10.35 -4.28
N VAL A 437 -14.83 10.03 -4.70
CA VAL A 437 -14.12 10.66 -5.80
C VAL A 437 -14.17 9.71 -6.99
N SER A 438 -14.89 10.10 -8.04
CA SER A 438 -15.13 9.23 -9.20
C SER A 438 -14.41 9.77 -10.43
N ASN A 439 -13.77 8.88 -11.18
CA ASN A 439 -13.26 9.14 -12.52
C ASN A 439 -13.92 8.18 -13.53
N ASP A 440 -13.39 8.09 -14.75
CA ASP A 440 -13.93 7.22 -15.80
C ASP A 440 -13.71 5.71 -15.55
N GLU A 441 -12.77 5.37 -14.66
CA GLU A 441 -12.28 4.01 -14.41
C GLU A 441 -12.73 3.46 -13.05
N ASP A 442 -12.84 4.32 -12.02
CA ASP A 442 -12.90 3.95 -10.61
C ASP A 442 -13.59 4.98 -9.70
N ASN A 443 -13.99 4.46 -8.54
CA ASN A 443 -14.48 5.23 -7.40
C ASN A 443 -13.51 5.07 -6.22
N PHE A 444 -12.95 6.17 -5.76
CA PHE A 444 -12.09 6.27 -4.57
C PHE A 444 -12.89 6.84 -3.40
N ILE A 445 -12.66 6.30 -2.21
CA ILE A 445 -13.20 6.83 -0.97
C ILE A 445 -12.07 7.55 -0.26
N MET A 446 -12.27 8.81 0.06
CA MET A 446 -11.30 9.62 0.80
C MET A 446 -11.93 10.29 2.01
N ASP A 447 -11.13 10.54 3.05
CA ASP A 447 -11.54 11.50 4.07
C ASP A 447 -11.41 12.94 3.58
N ILE A 448 -11.82 13.90 4.41
CA ILE A 448 -11.79 15.32 4.09
C ILE A 448 -10.37 15.91 4.00
N THR A 449 -9.34 15.19 4.44
CA THR A 449 -7.93 15.61 4.31
C THR A 449 -7.26 15.00 3.07
N GLY A 450 -8.00 14.21 2.30
CA GLY A 450 -7.53 13.57 1.07
C GLY A 450 -6.80 12.24 1.31
N LYS A 451 -6.93 11.62 2.50
CA LYS A 451 -6.44 10.27 2.76
C LYS A 451 -7.27 9.25 2.00
N ILE A 452 -6.64 8.28 1.34
CA ILE A 452 -7.37 7.14 0.74
C ILE A 452 -7.87 6.19 1.83
N LEU A 453 -9.18 6.02 1.90
CA LEU A 453 -9.85 5.05 2.76
C LEU A 453 -10.22 3.77 2.01
N GLY A 454 -10.48 3.89 0.71
CA GLY A 454 -10.77 2.74 -0.12
C GLY A 454 -10.96 3.03 -1.61
N ARG A 455 -11.25 1.95 -2.35
CA ARG A 455 -11.59 1.94 -3.77
C ARG A 455 -12.70 0.90 -3.95
N MET A 456 -13.80 1.29 -4.59
CA MET A 456 -14.97 0.41 -4.78
C MET A 456 -14.97 -0.30 -6.14
N GLY A 457 -14.05 0.07 -7.04
CA GLY A 457 -14.16 -0.29 -8.45
C GLY A 457 -15.36 0.39 -9.11
N ARG A 458 -15.46 0.28 -10.43
CA ARG A 458 -16.60 0.83 -11.17
C ARG A 458 -17.86 0.01 -10.89
N THR A 459 -18.87 0.63 -10.30
CA THR A 459 -20.17 -0.02 -10.04
C THR A 459 -21.17 0.21 -11.17
N GLU A 460 -21.16 1.37 -11.83
CA GLU A 460 -22.07 1.74 -12.92
C GLU A 460 -21.41 2.71 -13.93
N PRO A 461 -21.93 2.85 -15.16
CA PRO A 461 -21.49 3.92 -16.05
C PRO A 461 -21.87 5.28 -15.46
N VAL A 462 -20.87 6.16 -15.28
CA VAL A 462 -21.13 7.53 -14.81
C VAL A 462 -21.91 8.28 -15.89
N GLU A 463 -23.01 8.94 -15.51
CA GLU A 463 -23.73 9.84 -16.42
C GLU A 463 -22.76 10.87 -17.00
N LYS A 464 -22.89 11.16 -18.30
CA LYS A 464 -22.05 12.18 -18.94
C LYS A 464 -22.22 13.51 -18.19
N PRO A 465 -21.13 14.27 -17.97
CA PRO A 465 -21.19 15.56 -17.31
C PRO A 465 -22.24 16.47 -17.94
N LYS A 466 -23.17 16.99 -17.13
CA LYS A 466 -24.17 17.95 -17.61
C LYS A 466 -23.54 19.32 -17.65
N ASN A 467 -23.81 20.08 -18.72
CA ASN A 467 -23.36 21.47 -18.79
C ASN A 467 -24.08 22.37 -17.77
N LYS A 468 -25.25 21.95 -17.28
CA LYS A 468 -26.08 22.68 -16.34
C LYS A 468 -26.56 21.75 -15.24
N GLU A 469 -26.29 22.13 -14.00
CA GLU A 469 -26.72 21.46 -12.79
C GLU A 469 -27.67 22.36 -12.00
N ILE A 470 -28.63 21.74 -11.32
CA ILE A 470 -29.64 22.43 -10.51
C ILE A 470 -29.76 21.72 -9.16
N GLN A 471 -29.62 22.48 -8.08
CA GLN A 471 -29.80 22.00 -6.71
C GLN A 471 -30.88 22.84 -6.01
N TYR A 472 -31.87 22.17 -5.43
CA TYR A 472 -32.86 22.81 -4.58
C TYR A 472 -32.31 23.06 -3.18
N LEU A 473 -32.46 24.30 -2.72
CA LEU A 473 -31.93 24.81 -1.45
C LEU A 473 -33.09 25.00 -0.48
N VAL A 474 -33.47 23.89 0.18
CA VAL A 474 -34.73 23.75 0.94
C VAL A 474 -34.86 24.78 2.06
N ARG A 475 -33.78 25.08 2.80
CA ARG A 475 -33.84 25.91 4.02
C ARG A 475 -34.39 27.31 3.74
N ASN A 476 -34.04 27.89 2.58
CA ASN A 476 -34.45 29.23 2.21
C ASN A 476 -35.41 29.25 1.01
N ASN A 477 -35.90 28.08 0.56
CA ASN A 477 -36.72 27.94 -0.66
C ASN A 477 -36.04 28.58 -1.90
N ASN A 478 -34.75 28.31 -2.07
CA ASN A 478 -33.94 28.82 -3.18
C ASN A 478 -33.60 27.71 -4.17
N VAL A 479 -33.04 28.09 -5.31
CA VAL A 479 -32.45 27.16 -6.28
C VAL A 479 -31.06 27.64 -6.68
N LEU A 480 -30.07 26.76 -6.56
CA LEU A 480 -28.75 26.96 -7.15
C LEU A 480 -28.75 26.40 -8.57
N THR A 481 -28.38 27.23 -9.52
CA THR A 481 -28.08 26.83 -10.90
C THR A 481 -26.58 26.99 -11.14
N VAL A 482 -25.95 25.92 -11.63
CA VAL A 482 -24.54 25.94 -12.04
C VAL A 482 -24.47 25.67 -13.53
N VAL A 483 -23.86 26.58 -14.28
CA VAL A 483 -23.55 26.38 -15.71
C VAL A 483 -22.05 26.16 -15.83
N GLY A 484 -21.64 24.92 -16.09
CA GLY A 484 -20.25 24.45 -15.99
C GLY A 484 -19.29 25.06 -17.01
N PHE A 485 -19.79 25.52 -18.16
CA PHE A 485 -18.97 26.20 -19.17
C PHE A 485 -19.82 27.14 -20.03
N ILE A 486 -19.35 28.38 -20.20
CA ILE A 486 -19.90 29.43 -21.05
C ILE A 486 -18.75 29.99 -21.89
N ASP A 487 -18.84 29.81 -23.20
CA ASP A 487 -17.87 30.29 -24.18
C ASP A 487 -18.27 31.70 -24.66
N THR A 488 -17.86 32.72 -23.91
CA THR A 488 -18.12 34.12 -24.28
C THR A 488 -16.85 34.97 -24.16
N PRO A 489 -16.55 35.87 -25.12
CA PRO A 489 -15.41 36.76 -25.03
C PRO A 489 -15.47 37.72 -23.82
N PRO A 490 -14.33 38.14 -23.24
CA PRO A 490 -12.95 37.79 -23.61
C PRO A 490 -12.44 36.46 -23.01
N HIS A 491 -13.13 35.89 -22.00
CA HIS A 491 -12.69 34.67 -21.32
C HIS A 491 -13.87 33.72 -21.03
N PRO A 492 -13.70 32.41 -21.24
CA PRO A 492 -14.70 31.42 -20.85
C PRO A 492 -14.87 31.38 -19.32
N TYR A 493 -16.08 31.12 -18.87
CA TYR A 493 -16.37 31.05 -17.44
C TYR A 493 -17.47 30.03 -17.09
N CYS A 494 -17.55 29.67 -15.81
CA CYS A 494 -18.70 29.00 -15.20
C CYS A 494 -19.51 29.99 -14.36
N LEU A 495 -20.83 29.79 -14.35
CA LEU A 495 -21.76 30.61 -13.58
C LEU A 495 -22.37 29.80 -12.43
N PHE A 496 -22.19 30.26 -11.20
CA PHE A 496 -22.97 29.85 -10.04
C PHE A 496 -24.02 30.92 -9.75
N SER A 497 -25.30 30.56 -9.74
CA SER A 497 -26.40 31.50 -9.49
C SER A 497 -27.43 30.92 -8.54
N GLU A 498 -27.61 31.54 -7.39
CA GLU A 498 -28.69 31.23 -6.45
C GLU A 498 -29.86 32.21 -6.68
N LEU A 499 -31.04 31.65 -6.96
CA LEU A 499 -32.28 32.39 -7.16
C LEU A 499 -33.24 32.05 -6.03
N GLY A 500 -33.88 33.07 -5.45
CA GLY A 500 -35.01 32.82 -4.55
C GLY A 500 -36.24 32.44 -5.37
N LEU A 501 -36.88 31.31 -5.07
CA LEU A 501 -38.04 30.85 -5.84
C LEU A 501 -39.23 31.80 -5.67
N ASP A 502 -39.43 32.32 -4.46
CA ASP A 502 -40.51 33.25 -4.15
C ASP A 502 -40.25 34.65 -4.74
N SER A 503 -39.01 35.15 -4.57
CA SER A 503 -38.66 36.51 -5.01
C SER A 503 -38.36 36.61 -6.51
N LYS A 504 -38.03 35.49 -7.16
CA LYS A 504 -37.47 35.39 -8.52
C LYS A 504 -36.23 36.27 -8.76
N LYS A 505 -35.58 36.73 -7.68
CA LYS A 505 -34.40 37.60 -7.74
C LYS A 505 -33.12 36.79 -7.50
N PRO A 506 -32.00 37.15 -8.15
CA PRO A 506 -30.70 36.56 -7.82
C PRO A 506 -30.25 37.01 -6.44
N LEU A 507 -29.90 36.05 -5.59
CA LEU A 507 -29.42 36.23 -4.22
C LEU A 507 -27.91 36.05 -4.11
N PHE A 508 -27.35 35.15 -4.93
CA PHE A 508 -25.92 34.95 -5.08
C PHE A 508 -25.58 34.75 -6.55
N ARG A 509 -24.47 35.35 -6.99
CA ARG A 509 -23.96 35.15 -8.35
C ARG A 509 -22.45 35.23 -8.34
N ALA A 510 -21.80 34.18 -8.84
CA ALA A 510 -20.35 34.13 -9.00
C ALA A 510 -19.98 33.61 -10.38
N LYS A 511 -18.96 34.24 -10.98
CA LYS A 511 -18.31 33.82 -12.22
C LYS A 511 -16.96 33.21 -11.89
N ILE A 512 -16.69 32.04 -12.44
CA ILE A 512 -15.43 31.33 -12.28
C ILE A 512 -14.75 31.33 -13.66
N PHE A 513 -13.70 32.13 -13.82
CA PHE A 513 -13.02 32.32 -15.09
C PHE A 513 -11.98 31.23 -15.30
N TYR A 514 -12.03 30.61 -16.47
CA TYR A 514 -11.04 29.62 -16.90
C TYR A 514 -9.94 30.28 -17.72
N ASP A 515 -8.75 29.69 -17.66
CA ASP A 515 -7.72 29.97 -18.65
C ASP A 515 -8.23 29.65 -20.06
N TYR A 516 -7.62 30.29 -21.07
CA TYR A 516 -8.01 30.23 -22.49
C TYR A 516 -7.69 28.87 -23.14
N TYR A 517 -8.33 27.82 -22.61
CA TYR A 517 -8.36 26.46 -23.12
C TYR A 517 -9.81 26.07 -23.48
N LYS A 518 -9.98 24.95 -24.16
CA LYS A 518 -11.29 24.48 -24.59
C LYS A 518 -12.05 23.82 -23.43
N LYS A 519 -13.37 23.62 -23.60
CA LYS A 519 -14.25 22.97 -22.62
C LYS A 519 -13.80 21.56 -22.25
N GLU A 520 -13.14 20.85 -23.16
CA GLU A 520 -12.62 19.51 -22.93
C GLU A 520 -11.47 19.52 -21.92
N ASP A 521 -10.68 20.60 -21.90
CA ASP A 521 -9.54 20.75 -21.00
C ASP A 521 -9.96 21.38 -19.68
N ASN A 522 -10.83 22.41 -19.72
CA ASN A 522 -11.22 23.19 -18.55
C ASN A 522 -12.73 23.19 -18.41
N ASN A 523 -13.25 22.47 -17.40
CA ASN A 523 -14.68 22.49 -17.11
C ASN A 523 -14.99 22.23 -15.64
N ILE A 524 -16.17 22.69 -15.22
CA ILE A 524 -16.81 22.24 -13.98
C ILE A 524 -17.88 21.24 -14.36
N VAL A 525 -17.67 19.98 -13.98
CA VAL A 525 -18.60 18.87 -14.31
C VAL A 525 -19.77 18.78 -13.33
N LYS A 526 -19.60 19.32 -12.12
CA LYS A 526 -20.63 19.37 -11.08
C LYS A 526 -20.40 20.58 -10.17
N GLY A 527 -21.48 21.21 -9.71
CA GLY A 527 -21.41 22.23 -8.69
C GLY A 527 -22.55 22.13 -7.69
N GLU A 528 -22.26 22.42 -6.42
CA GLU A 528 -23.18 22.16 -5.31
C GLU A 528 -22.96 23.15 -4.15
N ARG A 529 -24.01 23.56 -3.45
CA ARG A 529 -23.94 24.21 -2.14
C ARG A 529 -23.96 23.14 -1.04
N LEU A 530 -22.93 23.13 -0.20
CA LEU A 530 -22.80 22.15 0.88
C LEU A 530 -22.07 22.73 2.11
N PRO A 531 -22.25 22.15 3.32
CA PRO A 531 -21.36 22.42 4.45
C PRO A 531 -19.97 21.84 4.17
N LEU A 532 -18.91 22.62 4.41
CA LEU A 532 -17.54 22.18 4.14
C LEU A 532 -17.15 20.94 4.96
N TYR A 533 -17.37 20.96 6.28
CA TYR A 533 -17.15 19.82 7.16
C TYR A 533 -18.44 19.00 7.35
N PRO A 534 -18.41 17.65 7.26
CA PRO A 534 -19.59 16.81 7.44
C PRO A 534 -20.15 16.92 8.86
N GLY A 535 -21.47 17.00 9.01
CA GLY A 535 -22.14 17.10 10.32
C GLY A 535 -22.53 18.50 10.78
N ASN A 536 -22.17 19.56 10.04
CA ASN A 536 -22.62 20.94 10.29
C ASN A 536 -24.09 21.23 9.87
N ASN A 537 -24.89 20.19 9.60
CA ASN A 537 -26.28 20.29 9.14
C ASN A 537 -27.32 20.24 10.28
N LYS A 538 -27.01 20.77 11.46
CA LYS A 538 -28.01 20.98 12.51
C LYS A 538 -28.26 22.46 12.73
#